data_AF-A0A822XJ49-F1
#
_entry.id   AF-A0A822XJ49-F1
#
_cell.length_a   1.000
_cell.length_b   1.000
_cell.length_c   1.000
_cell.angle_alpha   90.00
_cell.angle_beta   90.00
_cell.angle_gamma   90.00
#
_symmetry.space_group_name_H-M   'P 1'
#
loop_
_entity.id
_entity.type
_entity.pdbx_description
1 polymer ?
#
loop_
_entity_poly.entity_id
_entity_poly.type
_entity_poly.pdbx_seq_one_letter_code
_entity_poly.pdbx_strand_id
1 'polypeptide(L)'
;MAVRFRMGHLKPLEAGSVHMDRLVKNQRPASNNFVWTYVSPEFQMTQENCLQKFKLPEPVLCIGGILQIELLGRVQKQDTDGLFYICVSHVQVIGCSVSPAFDVEILDPSGKWLLKYYPEA
;
A
#
# COMPACT_ATOMS: atom_id res chain seq x y z
N MET A 1 -7.08 -18.13 -0.42
CA MET A 1 -6.02 -17.11 -0.26
C MET A 1 -6.67 -15.89 0.32
N ALA A 2 -5.92 -15.01 0.96
CA ALA A 2 -6.43 -13.73 1.40
C ALA A 2 -5.57 -12.60 0.84
N VAL A 3 -6.12 -11.40 0.84
CA VAL A 3 -5.39 -10.18 0.52
C VAL A 3 -5.56 -9.20 1.67
N ARG A 4 -4.50 -8.46 1.97
CA ARG A 4 -4.52 -7.35 2.93
C ARG A 4 -3.91 -6.11 2.31
N PHE A 5 -4.46 -4.95 2.65
CA PHE A 5 -4.01 -3.66 2.16
C PHE A 5 -3.39 -2.88 3.29
N ARG A 6 -2.23 -2.26 3.04
CA ARG A 6 -1.61 -1.31 3.97
C ARG A 6 -1.42 0.03 3.28
N MET A 7 -1.76 1.10 4.00
CA MET A 7 -1.53 2.47 3.54
C MET A 7 -0.63 3.18 4.51
N GLY A 8 0.20 4.07 3.98
CA GLY A 8 1.14 4.81 4.78
C GLY A 8 2.15 5.54 3.93
N HIS A 9 3.24 5.95 4.55
CA HIS A 9 4.21 6.83 3.95
C HIS A 9 5.63 6.32 4.10
N LEU A 10 6.53 6.87 3.28
CA LEU A 10 7.95 6.65 3.45
C LEU A 10 8.42 7.35 4.75
N LYS A 11 9.30 6.70 5.51
CA LYS A 11 9.99 7.38 6.61
C LYS A 11 10.77 8.58 6.04
N PRO A 12 10.72 9.76 6.67
CA PRO A 12 11.64 10.85 6.34
C PRO A 12 13.07 10.32 6.47
N LEU A 13 13.75 10.15 5.35
CA LEU A 13 15.12 9.65 5.35
C LEU A 13 16.05 10.79 5.81
N GLU A 14 17.01 10.49 6.69
CA GLU A 14 18.08 11.44 6.96
C GLU A 14 18.84 11.73 5.65
N ALA A 15 18.68 12.97 5.17
CA ALA A 15 19.37 13.61 4.06
C ALA A 15 20.09 12.69 3.06
N GLY A 16 19.35 12.21 2.06
CA GLY A 16 19.97 11.59 0.86
C GLY A 16 18.93 11.04 -0.09
N SER A 17 18.63 11.76 -1.17
CA SER A 17 17.60 11.42 -2.18
C SER A 17 17.63 9.95 -2.63
N VAL A 18 16.82 9.10 -2.00
CA VAL A 18 16.55 7.76 -2.51
C VAL A 18 15.36 7.88 -3.45
N HIS A 19 15.65 7.85 -4.75
CA HIS A 19 14.65 7.70 -5.80
C HIS A 19 13.80 6.46 -5.48
N MET A 20 12.47 6.56 -5.56
CA MET A 20 11.54 5.43 -5.31
C MET A 20 11.98 4.15 -6.06
N ASP A 21 12.56 4.31 -7.26
CA ASP A 21 13.20 3.26 -8.06
C ASP A 21 14.27 2.42 -7.34
N ARG A 22 15.05 2.99 -6.43
CA ARG A 22 16.10 2.26 -5.68
C ARG A 22 15.53 1.45 -4.52
N LEU A 23 14.37 1.84 -3.98
CA LEU A 23 13.65 1.08 -2.95
C LEU A 23 12.97 -0.15 -3.56
N VAL A 24 12.45 -0.03 -4.79
CA VAL A 24 11.85 -1.14 -5.54
C VAL A 24 12.91 -2.17 -5.99
N LYS A 25 14.13 -1.72 -6.31
CA LYS A 25 15.24 -2.60 -6.77
C LYS A 25 15.89 -3.44 -5.67
N ASN A 26 15.89 -2.97 -4.41
CA ASN A 26 16.49 -3.70 -3.31
C ASN A 26 15.43 -4.59 -2.65
N GLN A 27 15.44 -5.89 -2.97
CA GLN A 27 14.56 -6.95 -2.46
C GLN A 27 14.66 -7.19 -0.92
N ARG A 28 15.11 -6.20 -0.14
CA ARG A 28 14.95 -6.22 1.32
C ARG A 28 13.45 -6.09 1.60
N PRO A 29 12.92 -6.75 2.65
CA PRO A 29 11.52 -6.58 3.01
C PRO A 29 11.25 -5.09 3.17
N ALA A 30 10.46 -4.55 2.24
CA ALA A 30 10.12 -3.14 2.13
C ALA A 30 9.65 -2.54 3.46
N SER A 31 9.17 -3.38 4.39
CA SER A 31 8.61 -3.02 5.68
C SER A 31 9.45 -2.07 6.54
N ASN A 32 10.79 -2.08 6.45
CA ASN A 32 11.58 -1.21 7.35
C ASN A 32 11.58 0.27 6.95
N ASN A 33 11.31 0.59 5.68
CA ASN A 33 11.41 1.97 5.16
C ASN A 33 10.08 2.72 5.19
N PHE A 34 8.98 2.03 5.43
CA PHE A 34 7.65 2.62 5.47
C PHE A 34 7.12 2.67 6.90
N VAL A 35 6.26 3.65 7.15
CA VAL A 35 5.39 3.71 8.32
C VAL A 35 3.98 3.43 7.82
N TRP A 36 3.35 2.39 8.36
CA TRP A 36 1.97 2.04 8.03
C TRP A 36 1.02 2.74 9.00
N THR A 37 0.20 3.64 8.50
CA THR A 37 -0.83 4.35 9.29
C THR A 37 -2.17 3.62 9.27
N TYR A 38 -2.36 2.73 8.31
CA TYR A 38 -3.54 1.88 8.20
C TYR A 38 -3.17 0.47 7.73
N VAL A 39 -3.83 -0.52 8.32
CA VAL A 39 -3.78 -1.93 7.93
C VAL A 39 -5.21 -2.44 7.87
N SER A 40 -5.63 -2.92 6.70
CA SER A 40 -6.99 -3.44 6.51
C SER A 40 -7.19 -4.78 7.23
N PRO A 41 -8.45 -5.21 7.43
CA PRO A 41 -8.76 -6.63 7.61
C PRO A 41 -8.25 -7.46 6.43
N GLU A 42 -8.18 -8.77 6.64
CA GLU A 42 -7.95 -9.71 5.55
C GLU A 42 -9.24 -9.91 4.75
N PHE A 43 -9.14 -9.82 3.43
CA PHE A 43 -10.23 -10.13 2.52
C PHE A 43 -9.98 -11.48 1.88
N GLN A 44 -11.00 -12.33 1.81
CA GLN A 44 -10.89 -13.58 1.09
C GLN A 44 -10.77 -13.31 -0.41
N MET A 45 -9.78 -13.92 -1.04
CA MET A 45 -9.54 -13.87 -2.46
C MET A 45 -9.89 -15.23 -3.08
N THR A 46 -10.78 -15.22 -4.08
CA THR A 46 -11.13 -16.42 -4.84
C THR A 46 -9.97 -16.81 -5.77
N GLN A 47 -9.87 -18.09 -6.12
CA GLN A 47 -8.84 -18.61 -7.03
C GLN A 47 -9.31 -18.56 -8.49
N GLU A 48 -9.87 -17.43 -8.89
CA GLU A 48 -10.37 -17.23 -10.24
C GLU A 48 -9.57 -16.15 -10.94
N ASN A 49 -9.30 -16.35 -12.23
CA ASN A 49 -8.61 -15.37 -13.07
C ASN A 49 -9.59 -14.28 -13.53
N CYS A 50 -10.07 -13.49 -12.57
CA CYS A 50 -11.01 -12.40 -12.79
C CYS A 50 -10.65 -11.18 -11.96
N LEU A 51 -11.19 -10.01 -12.33
CA LEU A 51 -11.03 -8.79 -11.55
C LEU A 51 -11.83 -8.91 -10.26
N GLN A 52 -11.13 -9.01 -9.12
CA GLN A 52 -11.73 -9.01 -7.79
C GLN A 52 -11.69 -7.62 -7.18
N LYS A 53 -12.82 -7.16 -6.62
CA LYS A 53 -12.96 -5.84 -6.00
C LYS A 53 -13.05 -5.97 -4.49
N PHE A 54 -12.23 -5.20 -3.78
CA PHE A 54 -12.21 -5.18 -2.33
C PHE A 54 -12.54 -3.77 -1.84
N LYS A 55 -13.59 -3.66 -1.01
CA LYS A 55 -14.00 -2.39 -0.42
C LYS A 55 -13.57 -2.35 1.05
N LEU A 56 -12.86 -1.30 1.43
CA LEU A 56 -12.50 -1.09 2.83
C LEU A 56 -13.76 -0.86 3.67
N PRO A 57 -13.79 -1.32 4.94
CA PRO A 57 -14.95 -1.14 5.82
C PRO A 57 -15.32 0.34 6.01
N GLU A 58 -14.29 1.20 6.07
CA GLU A 58 -14.41 2.64 6.26
C GLU A 58 -13.51 3.36 5.24
N PRO A 59 -13.83 4.62 4.87
CA PRO A 59 -12.91 5.45 4.11
C PRO A 59 -11.59 5.66 4.87
N VAL A 60 -10.47 5.52 4.16
CA VAL A 60 -9.13 5.65 4.76
C VAL A 60 -8.38 6.77 4.06
N LEU A 61 -7.73 7.63 4.85
CA LEU A 61 -6.82 8.63 4.33
C LEU A 61 -5.51 7.95 3.89
N CYS A 62 -5.21 8.02 2.59
CA CYS A 62 -3.96 7.51 2.03
C CYS A 62 -2.81 8.50 2.25
N ILE A 63 -2.28 8.54 3.47
CA ILE A 63 -1.18 9.43 3.87
C ILE A 63 0.09 9.04 3.12
N GLY A 64 0.70 9.98 2.37
CA GLY A 64 1.94 9.72 1.62
C GLY A 64 1.78 8.93 0.32
N GLY A 65 0.54 8.59 -0.06
CA GLY A 65 0.25 8.00 -1.36
C GLY A 65 0.78 6.58 -1.60
N ILE A 66 1.25 5.88 -0.56
CA ILE A 66 1.77 4.50 -0.70
C ILE A 66 0.70 3.50 -0.30
N LEU A 67 0.48 2.52 -1.19
CA LEU A 67 -0.33 1.33 -0.95
C LEU A 67 0.55 0.08 -1.10
N GLN A 68 0.52 -0.79 -0.11
CA GLN A 68 1.05 -2.15 -0.21
C GLN A 68 -0.11 -3.16 -0.26
N ILE A 69 -0.02 -4.11 -1.20
CA ILE A 69 -0.92 -5.24 -1.32
C ILE A 69 -0.16 -6.48 -0.81
N GLU A 70 -0.60 -7.03 0.32
CA GLU A 70 -0.09 -8.29 0.85
C GLU A 70 -0.94 -9.45 0.34
N LEU A 71 -0.34 -10.33 -0.45
CA LEU A 71 -0.96 -11.58 -0.88
C LEU A 71 -0.67 -12.66 0.17
N LEU A 72 -1.70 -13.08 0.89
CA LEU A 72 -1.61 -13.95 2.05
C LEU A 72 -2.00 -15.38 1.70
N GLY A 73 -1.11 -16.31 2.04
CA GLY A 73 -1.24 -17.73 1.72
C GLY A 73 -0.72 -18.08 0.34
N ARG A 74 -0.35 -19.35 0.16
CA ARG A 74 0.13 -19.92 -1.12
C ARG A 74 -0.76 -21.10 -1.46
N VAL A 75 -1.28 -21.15 -2.68
CA VAL A 75 -2.28 -22.15 -3.06
C VAL A 75 -2.09 -22.71 -4.46
N GLN A 76 -1.58 -21.94 -5.43
CA GLN A 76 -1.37 -22.42 -6.78
C GLN A 76 0.09 -22.86 -6.97
N LYS A 77 0.29 -24.15 -7.28
CA LYS A 77 1.57 -24.68 -7.76
C LYS A 77 1.51 -24.85 -9.27
N GLN A 78 2.60 -24.57 -9.96
CA GLN A 78 2.71 -24.84 -11.38
C GLN A 78 3.15 -26.29 -11.59
N ASP A 79 2.47 -27.02 -12.50
CA ASP A 79 2.75 -28.45 -12.73
C ASP A 79 4.15 -28.71 -13.29
N THR A 80 4.75 -27.72 -13.96
CA THR A 80 6.05 -27.85 -14.61
C THR A 80 7.22 -27.98 -13.62
N ASP A 81 7.16 -27.31 -12.47
CA ASP A 81 8.25 -27.27 -11.47
C ASP A 81 7.79 -27.46 -10.02
N GLY A 82 6.48 -27.56 -9.78
CA GLY A 82 5.89 -27.69 -8.45
C GLY A 82 6.01 -26.44 -7.57
N LEU A 83 6.46 -25.30 -8.11
CA LEU A 83 6.66 -24.06 -7.38
C LEU A 83 5.39 -23.23 -7.33
N PHE A 84 5.31 -22.32 -6.36
CA PHE A 84 4.16 -21.43 -6.20
C PHE A 84 4.31 -20.17 -7.07
N TYR A 85 3.29 -19.90 -7.89
CA TYR A 85 3.25 -18.70 -8.73
C TYR A 85 1.98 -17.91 -8.51
N ILE A 86 2.10 -16.59 -8.57
CA ILE A 86 0.98 -15.66 -8.63
C ILE A 86 1.31 -14.62 -9.69
N CYS A 87 0.40 -14.46 -10.66
CA CYS A 87 0.50 -13.43 -11.68
C CYS A 87 -0.53 -12.33 -11.39
N VAL A 88 -0.06 -11.08 -11.31
CA VAL A 88 -0.92 -9.91 -11.17
C VAL A 88 -0.81 -9.10 -12.45
N SER A 89 -1.89 -9.02 -13.22
CA SER A 89 -1.92 -8.31 -14.51
C SER A 89 -2.32 -6.85 -14.37
N HIS A 90 -3.25 -6.55 -13.46
CA HIS A 90 -3.81 -5.22 -13.30
C HIS A 90 -4.15 -4.94 -11.84
N VAL A 91 -3.84 -3.72 -11.40
CA VAL A 91 -4.19 -3.19 -10.08
C VAL A 91 -4.78 -1.80 -10.27
N GLN A 92 -5.93 -1.56 -9.66
CA GLN A 92 -6.59 -0.26 -9.64
C GLN A 92 -6.95 0.12 -8.20
N VAL A 93 -6.68 1.37 -7.85
CA VAL A 93 -7.09 1.96 -6.57
C VAL A 93 -8.12 3.04 -6.86
N ILE A 94 -9.26 2.99 -6.19
CA ILE A 94 -10.35 3.96 -6.34
C ILE A 94 -10.48 4.73 -5.03
N GLY A 95 -10.48 6.06 -5.13
CA GLY A 95 -10.62 6.97 -4.00
C GLY A 95 -11.00 8.38 -4.46
N CYS A 96 -11.04 9.31 -3.51
CA CYS A 96 -11.27 10.73 -3.77
C CYS A 96 -10.05 11.53 -3.31
N SER A 97 -9.64 12.52 -4.11
CA SER A 97 -8.63 13.49 -3.68
C SER A 97 -9.23 14.40 -2.62
N VAL A 98 -8.49 14.62 -1.53
CA VAL A 98 -8.86 15.59 -0.49
C VAL A 98 -8.21 16.97 -0.71
N SER A 99 -7.23 17.05 -1.62
CA SER A 99 -6.67 18.31 -2.11
C SER A 99 -7.69 19.03 -3.01
N PRO A 100 -7.79 20.37 -2.96
CA PRO A 100 -6.89 21.30 -2.24
C PRO A 100 -7.31 21.62 -0.79
N ALA A 101 -8.52 21.25 -0.38
CA ALA A 101 -9.05 21.57 0.94
C ALA A 101 -8.23 20.96 2.10
N PHE A 102 -7.55 19.84 1.86
CA PHE A 102 -6.69 19.19 2.85
C PHE A 102 -5.31 18.87 2.28
N ASP A 103 -4.29 19.08 3.12
CA ASP A 103 -2.92 18.66 2.87
C ASP A 103 -2.36 17.90 4.08
N VAL A 104 -1.34 17.08 3.87
CA VAL A 104 -0.74 16.25 4.91
C VAL A 104 0.76 16.47 4.96
N GLU A 105 1.25 16.84 6.14
CA GLU A 105 2.68 16.97 6.42
C GLU A 105 3.15 15.86 7.36
N ILE A 106 4.16 15.09 6.93
CA ILE A 106 4.79 14.04 7.75
C ILE A 106 5.84 14.73 8.62
N LEU A 107 5.65 14.69 9.95
CA LEU A 107 6.46 15.47 10.87
C LEU A 107 7.77 14.77 11.24
N ASP A 108 7.73 13.45 11.43
CA ASP A 108 8.90 12.70 11.89
C ASP A 108 8.85 11.20 11.48
N PRO A 109 9.97 10.46 11.65
CA PRO A 109 10.02 9.02 11.37
C PRO A 109 9.20 8.13 12.31
N SER A 110 8.62 8.68 13.39
CA SER A 110 7.75 7.92 14.30
C SER A 110 6.35 7.67 13.72
N GLY A 111 6.02 8.34 12.60
CA GLY A 111 4.72 8.24 11.95
C GLY A 111 3.73 9.30 12.39
N LYS A 112 4.19 10.37 13.06
CA LYS A 112 3.34 11.53 13.33
C LYS A 112 3.18 12.37 12.07
N TRP A 113 1.95 12.82 11.85
CA TRP A 113 1.59 13.64 10.71
C TRP A 113 0.59 14.71 11.14
N LEU A 114 0.55 15.81 10.39
CA LEU A 114 -0.37 16.93 10.56
C LEU A 114 -1.31 16.99 9.37
N LEU A 115 -2.61 17.06 9.63
CA LEU A 115 -3.62 17.39 8.63
C LEU A 115 -3.84 18.90 8.62
N LYS A 116 -3.56 19.54 7.48
CA LYS A 116 -3.85 20.96 7.26
C LYS A 116 -5.19 21.06 6.57
N TYR A 117 -6.00 22.04 6.99
CA TYR A 117 -7.29 22.33 6.39
C TYR A 117 -7.30 23.75 5.85
N TYR A 118 -7.68 23.88 4.58
CA TYR A 118 -7.75 25.12 3.82
C TYR A 118 -9.20 25.32 3.36
N PRO A 119 -10.07 25.96 4.18
CA PRO A 119 -11.50 26.06 3.91
C PRO A 119 -11.86 26.86 2.64
N GLU A 120 -10.92 27.65 2.12
CA GLU A 120 -11.13 28.61 1.02
C GLU A 120 -10.39 28.21 -0.28
N ALA A 121 -9.81 27.00 -0.31
CA ALA A 121 -8.97 26.51 -1.42
C ALA A 121 -9.76 25.76 -2.51
#